data_AF-A0A5S4SYH0-F1
#
_entry.id   AF-A0A5S4SYH0-F1
#
_cell.length_a   1.000
_cell.length_b   1.000
_cell.length_c   1.000
_cell.angle_alpha   90.00
_cell.angle_beta   90.00
_cell.angle_gamma   90.00
#
_symmetry.space_group_name_H-M   'P 1'
#
loop_
_entity.id
_entity.type
_entity.pdbx_description
1 polymer ?
#
loop_
_entity_poly.entity_id
_entity_poly.type
_entity_poly.pdbx_seq_one_letter_code
_entity_poly.pdbx_strand_id
1 'polypeptide(L)'
;MSQNTPHPAAKPDMRRQLLATARRLGEQAAQAALDRTEQDDPTFSTRAYEFIVSYVRDHGPVPGEAVTLAARCAGIKPAKDDRAFGAVYAKALRDGAIRVVDSTNRVRGHGSAGGKVYGPV
;
A
#
# COMPACT_ATOMS: atom_id res chain seq x y z
N MET A 1 53.07 26.26 -4.69
CA MET A 1 52.03 26.13 -3.65
C MET A 1 50.67 26.08 -4.34
N SER A 2 50.21 24.91 -4.79
CA SER A 2 48.88 24.77 -5.39
C SER A 2 47.86 24.46 -4.31
N GLN A 3 46.90 25.38 -4.14
CA GLN A 3 45.82 25.28 -3.16
C GLN A 3 44.90 24.11 -3.51
N ASN A 4 44.79 23.14 -2.61
CA ASN A 4 43.81 22.05 -2.69
C ASN A 4 42.49 22.56 -2.12
N THR A 5 41.54 22.91 -2.99
CA THR A 5 40.20 23.34 -2.55
C THR A 5 39.32 22.11 -2.32
N PRO A 6 38.70 21.92 -1.14
CA PRO A 6 37.81 20.79 -0.92
C PRO A 6 36.55 20.92 -1.77
N HIS A 7 36.21 19.85 -2.49
CA HIS A 7 34.97 19.73 -3.25
C HIS A 7 33.78 19.71 -2.27
N PRO A 8 32.70 20.50 -2.48
CA PRO A 8 31.56 20.51 -1.57
C PRO A 8 30.86 19.15 -1.56
N ALA A 9 30.48 18.68 -0.37
CA ALA A 9 29.72 17.45 -0.19
C ALA A 9 28.47 17.43 -1.07
N ALA A 10 28.23 16.31 -1.76
CA ALA A 10 27.09 16.13 -2.65
C ALA A 10 25.77 16.44 -1.93
N LYS A 11 24.94 17.33 -2.51
CA LYS A 11 23.62 17.69 -1.96
C LYS A 11 22.76 16.43 -1.82
N PRO A 12 21.98 16.25 -0.73
CA PRO A 12 21.09 15.11 -0.60
C PRO A 12 20.06 15.11 -1.74
N ASP A 13 19.81 13.93 -2.31
CA ASP A 13 18.90 13.76 -3.44
C ASP A 13 17.46 14.14 -3.05
N MET A 14 17.07 15.36 -3.44
CA MET A 14 15.78 15.96 -3.14
C MET A 14 14.60 15.13 -3.69
N ARG A 15 14.78 14.43 -4.82
CA ARG A 15 13.74 13.53 -5.35
C ARG A 15 13.48 12.35 -4.42
N ARG A 16 14.54 11.76 -3.87
CA ARG A 16 14.42 10.65 -2.92
C ARG A 16 13.70 11.07 -1.64
N GLN A 17 13.98 12.27 -1.13
CA GLN A 17 13.30 12.83 0.03
C GLN A 17 11.82 13.08 -0.25
N LEU A 18 11.48 13.68 -1.38
CA LEU A 18 10.08 13.94 -1.78
C LEU A 18 9.28 12.63 -1.92
N LEU A 19 9.86 11.60 -2.54
CA LEU A 19 9.22 10.29 -2.68
C LEU A 19 9.00 9.60 -1.32
N ALA A 20 9.96 9.71 -0.40
CA ALA A 20 9.81 9.16 0.94
C ALA A 20 8.69 9.86 1.74
N THR A 21 8.62 11.20 1.65
CA THR A 21 7.54 11.98 2.27
C THR A 21 6.18 11.63 1.69
N ALA A 22 6.07 11.51 0.37
CA ALA A 22 4.83 11.13 -0.31
C ALA A 22 4.33 9.74 0.13
N ARG A 23 5.23 8.75 0.27
CA ARG A 23 4.89 7.42 0.79
C ARG A 23 4.35 7.48 2.21
N ARG A 24 5.04 8.19 3.11
CA ARG A 24 4.63 8.35 4.52
C ARG A 24 3.24 9.00 4.63
N LEU A 25 3.00 10.06 3.86
CA LEU A 25 1.69 10.73 3.84
C LEU A 25 0.59 9.79 3.33
N GLY A 26 0.89 8.97 2.33
CA GLY A 26 -0.04 7.95 1.83
C GLY A 26 -0.36 6.88 2.88
N GLU A 27 0.64 6.39 3.61
CA GLU A 27 0.48 5.41 4.69
C GLU A 27 -0.35 5.99 5.85
N GLN A 28 -0.07 7.23 6.26
CA GLN A 28 -0.85 7.92 7.31
C GLN A 28 -2.30 8.13 6.90
N ALA A 29 -2.55 8.52 5.64
CA ALA A 29 -3.91 8.69 5.13
C ALA A 29 -4.67 7.36 5.06
N ALA A 30 -3.99 6.26 4.72
CA ALA A 30 -4.59 4.92 4.73
C ALA A 30 -4.92 4.45 6.14
N GLN A 31 -4.03 4.69 7.11
CA GLN A 31 -4.27 4.35 8.52
C GLN A 31 -5.45 5.14 9.08
N ALA A 32 -5.50 6.46 8.86
CA ALA A 32 -6.62 7.29 9.31
C ALA A 32 -7.97 6.86 8.68
N ALA A 33 -7.95 6.36 7.44
CA ALA A 33 -9.14 5.80 6.80
C ALA A 33 -9.56 4.46 7.42
N LEU A 34 -8.59 3.62 7.81
CA LEU A 34 -8.85 2.38 8.53
C LEU A 34 -9.44 2.66 9.92
N ASP A 35 -8.80 3.53 10.71
CA ASP A 35 -9.25 3.88 12.06
C ASP A 35 -10.70 4.39 12.05
N ARG A 36 -11.06 5.22 11.06
CA ARG A 36 -12.44 5.67 10.88
C ARG A 36 -13.37 4.54 10.49
N THR A 37 -12.95 3.65 9.60
CA THR A 37 -13.77 2.50 9.22
C THR A 37 -13.99 1.57 10.41
N GLU A 38 -12.99 1.38 11.27
CA GLU A 38 -13.11 0.58 12.49
C GLU A 38 -14.01 1.21 13.55
N GLN A 39 -14.14 2.54 13.58
CA GLN A 39 -15.14 3.22 14.42
C GLN A 39 -16.58 2.85 14.02
N ASP A 40 -16.82 2.73 12.71
CA ASP A 40 -18.15 2.40 12.17
C ASP A 40 -18.40 0.87 12.13
N ASP A 41 -17.35 0.09 11.85
CA ASP A 41 -17.36 -1.37 11.77
C ASP A 41 -16.04 -1.94 12.34
N PRO A 42 -16.01 -2.30 13.64
CA PRO A 42 -14.82 -2.82 14.30
C PRO A 42 -14.28 -4.13 13.72
N THR A 43 -15.07 -4.85 12.92
CA THR A 43 -14.67 -6.14 12.34
C THR A 43 -14.06 -6.01 10.96
N PHE A 44 -14.13 -4.82 10.35
CA PHE A 44 -13.72 -4.61 8.96
C PHE A 44 -12.27 -5.03 8.71
N SER A 45 -11.34 -4.60 9.56
CA SER A 45 -9.91 -4.85 9.35
C SER A 45 -9.56 -6.33 9.38
N THR A 46 -10.11 -7.07 10.35
CA THR A 46 -9.95 -8.52 10.48
C THR A 46 -10.53 -9.24 9.26
N ARG A 47 -11.79 -8.95 8.89
CA ARG A 47 -12.43 -9.59 7.74
C ARG A 47 -11.70 -9.29 6.43
N ALA A 48 -11.28 -8.05 6.23
CA ALA A 48 -10.52 -7.64 5.06
C ALA A 48 -9.14 -8.31 5.01
N TYR A 49 -8.46 -8.42 6.16
CA TYR A 49 -7.17 -9.09 6.26
C TYR A 49 -7.28 -10.56 5.86
N GLU A 50 -8.21 -11.29 6.49
CA GLU A 50 -8.44 -12.71 6.21
C GLU A 50 -8.78 -12.93 4.73
N PHE A 51 -9.68 -12.11 4.18
CA PHE A 51 -10.06 -12.18 2.76
C PHE A 51 -8.87 -11.93 1.82
N ILE A 52 -8.05 -10.91 2.08
CA ILE A 52 -6.89 -10.61 1.24
C ILE A 52 -5.91 -11.78 1.24
N VAL A 53 -5.61 -12.32 2.42
CA VAL A 53 -4.65 -13.41 2.56
C VAL A 53 -5.16 -14.69 1.89
N SER A 54 -6.42 -15.06 2.10
CA SER A 54 -7.02 -16.24 1.44
C SER A 54 -7.08 -16.05 -0.08
N TYR A 55 -7.56 -14.91 -0.56
CA TYR A 55 -7.69 -14.64 -1.98
C TYR A 55 -6.35 -14.74 -2.72
N VAL A 56 -5.29 -14.14 -2.16
CA VAL A 56 -3.94 -14.21 -2.74
C VAL A 56 -3.38 -15.63 -2.70
N ARG A 57 -3.65 -16.39 -1.64
CA ARG A 57 -3.24 -17.80 -1.54
C ARG A 57 -3.92 -18.66 -2.60
N ASP A 58 -5.23 -18.47 -2.81
CA ASP A 58 -6.04 -19.30 -3.68
C ASP A 58 -5.81 -19.00 -5.17
N HIS A 59 -5.50 -17.74 -5.52
CA HIS A 59 -5.35 -17.30 -6.90
C HIS A 59 -3.89 -17.11 -7.35
N GLY A 60 -2.94 -17.08 -6.42
CA GLY A 60 -1.54 -16.79 -6.72
C GLY A 60 -1.29 -15.30 -6.98
N PRO A 61 -0.34 -14.94 -7.87
CA PRO A 61 -0.02 -13.55 -8.20
C PRO A 61 -1.23 -12.77 -8.74
N VAL A 62 -1.74 -11.81 -7.95
CA VAL A 62 -2.93 -11.02 -8.28
C VAL A 62 -2.74 -9.52 -8.05
N PRO A 63 -3.29 -8.64 -8.92
CA PRO A 63 -3.28 -7.20 -8.69
C PRO A 63 -4.07 -6.83 -7.43
N GLY A 64 -3.52 -5.97 -6.58
CA GLY A 64 -4.22 -5.49 -5.38
C GLY A 64 -5.57 -4.82 -5.66
N GLU A 65 -5.71 -4.18 -6.82
CA GLU A 65 -6.98 -3.59 -7.25
C GLU A 65 -8.07 -4.65 -7.49
N ALA A 66 -7.68 -5.81 -8.04
CA ALA A 66 -8.60 -6.93 -8.27
C ALA A 66 -9.04 -7.55 -6.94
N VAL A 67 -8.10 -7.76 -6.01
CA VAL A 67 -8.41 -8.29 -4.66
C VAL A 67 -9.33 -7.33 -3.90
N THR A 68 -9.05 -6.02 -3.97
CA THR A 68 -9.88 -4.98 -3.35
C THR A 68 -11.29 -4.97 -3.94
N LEU A 69 -11.42 -5.10 -5.26
CA LEU A 69 -12.72 -5.19 -5.92
C LEU A 69 -13.47 -6.45 -5.50
N ALA A 70 -12.80 -7.60 -5.42
CA ALA A 70 -13.38 -8.86 -4.97
C ALA A 70 -13.88 -8.76 -3.51
N ALA A 71 -13.09 -8.17 -2.61
CA ALA A 71 -13.49 -7.94 -1.22
C ALA A 71 -14.77 -7.08 -1.13
N ARG A 72 -14.84 -6.01 -1.96
CA ARG A 72 -16.05 -5.18 -2.05
C ARG A 72 -17.24 -5.99 -2.57
N CYS A 73 -17.07 -6.81 -3.60
CA CYS A 73 -18.14 -7.67 -4.11
C CYS A 73 -18.62 -8.68 -3.06
N ALA A 74 -17.73 -9.14 -2.18
CA ALA A 74 -18.05 -10.00 -1.03
C ALA A 74 -18.69 -9.24 0.15
N GLY A 75 -18.97 -7.94 0.02
CA GLY A 75 -19.60 -7.13 1.07
C GLY A 75 -18.63 -6.58 2.13
N ILE A 76 -17.33 -6.83 1.98
CA ILE A 76 -16.29 -6.24 2.83
C ILE A 76 -15.98 -4.87 2.24
N LYS A 77 -16.71 -3.84 2.68
CA LYS A 77 -16.61 -2.48 2.15
C LYS A 77 -16.31 -1.51 3.29
N PRO A 78 -15.29 -0.65 3.15
CA PRO A 78 -15.08 0.43 4.11
C PRO A 78 -16.23 1.43 4.00
N ALA A 79 -16.57 2.09 5.11
CA ALA A 79 -17.73 2.97 5.19
C ALA A 79 -17.63 4.19 4.26
N LYS A 80 -16.40 4.65 3.95
CA LYS A 80 -16.18 5.91 3.23
C LYS A 80 -15.22 5.84 2.06
N ASP A 81 -14.05 5.21 2.20
CA ASP A 81 -13.01 5.22 1.16
C ASP A 81 -12.22 3.91 1.15
N ASP A 82 -11.95 3.39 -0.06
CA ASP A 82 -11.10 2.23 -0.33
C ASP A 82 -9.66 2.41 0.19
N ARG A 83 -9.24 3.63 0.55
CA ARG A 83 -7.96 3.90 1.24
C ARG A 83 -7.75 3.07 2.50
N ALA A 84 -8.82 2.65 3.19
CA ALA A 84 -8.73 1.78 4.36
C ALA A 84 -8.04 0.44 4.04
N PHE A 85 -8.24 -0.11 2.83
CA PHE A 85 -7.56 -1.34 2.41
C PHE A 85 -6.04 -1.17 2.34
N GLY A 86 -5.54 0.04 2.07
CA GLY A 86 -4.11 0.31 2.03
C GLY A 86 -3.40 -0.06 3.33
N ALA A 87 -4.00 0.26 4.48
CA ALA A 87 -3.48 -0.10 5.79
C ALA A 87 -3.54 -1.61 6.04
N VAL A 88 -4.59 -2.29 5.54
CA VAL A 88 -4.73 -3.75 5.64
C VAL A 88 -3.64 -4.47 4.82
N TYR A 89 -3.38 -4.04 3.58
CA TYR A 89 -2.25 -4.56 2.79
C TYR A 89 -0.91 -4.31 3.47
N ALA A 90 -0.71 -3.12 4.05
CA ALA A 90 0.52 -2.81 4.78
C ALA A 90 0.70 -3.72 6.00
N LYS A 91 -0.38 -4.05 6.71
CA LYS A 91 -0.36 -5.05 7.78
C LYS A 91 -0.01 -6.44 7.24
N ALA A 92 -0.69 -6.93 6.22
CA ALA A 92 -0.42 -8.26 5.64
C ALA A 92 1.01 -8.43 5.11
N LEU A 93 1.60 -7.37 4.55
CA LEU A 93 3.01 -7.35 4.17
C LEU A 93 3.96 -7.39 5.38
N ARG A 94 3.67 -6.62 6.43
CA ARG A 94 4.49 -6.61 7.67
C ARG A 94 4.43 -7.94 8.41
N ASP A 95 3.26 -8.56 8.43
CA ASP A 95 3.02 -9.86 9.07
C ASP A 95 3.58 -11.03 8.23
N GLY A 96 4.09 -10.76 7.02
CA GLY A 96 4.63 -11.79 6.13
C GLY A 96 3.56 -12.75 5.60
N ALA A 97 2.29 -12.35 5.55
CA ALA A 97 1.21 -13.18 5.06
C ALA A 97 1.08 -13.15 3.52
N ILE A 98 1.57 -12.07 2.90
CA ILE A 98 1.67 -11.88 1.45
C ILE A 98 2.99 -11.19 1.12
N ARG A 99 3.41 -11.23 -0.14
CA ARG A 99 4.56 -10.49 -0.65
C ARG A 99 4.22 -9.75 -1.95
N VAL A 100 4.94 -8.67 -2.22
CA VAL A 100 4.90 -8.01 -3.52
C VAL A 100 5.76 -8.82 -4.49
N VAL A 101 5.15 -9.33 -5.57
CA VAL A 101 5.84 -10.17 -6.57
C VAL A 101 6.08 -9.44 -7.88
N ASP A 102 5.27 -8.44 -8.19
CA ASP A 102 5.42 -7.61 -9.40
C ASP A 102 4.71 -6.26 -9.23
N SER A 103 4.80 -5.42 -10.25
CA SER A 103 4.03 -4.18 -10.42
C SER A 103 3.19 -4.24 -11.68
N THR A 104 2.03 -3.58 -11.66
CA THR A 104 1.12 -3.49 -12.80
C THR A 104 0.70 -2.04 -13.03
N ASN A 105 0.16 -1.72 -14.20
CA ASN A 105 -0.48 -0.42 -14.39
C ASN A 105 -1.77 -0.38 -13.57
N ARG A 106 -1.98 0.70 -12.82
CA ARG A 106 -3.23 0.92 -12.11
C ARG A 106 -4.38 1.07 -13.10
N VAL A 107 -5.51 0.43 -12.83
CA VAL A 107 -6.75 0.63 -13.59
C VAL A 107 -7.49 1.87 -13.08
N ARG A 108 -7.24 2.29 -11.81
CA ARG A 108 -7.85 3.48 -11.18
C ARG A 108 -6.80 4.46 -10.61
N GLY A 109 -7.00 5.77 -10.84
CA GLY A 109 -6.23 6.87 -10.23
C GLY A 109 -5.51 7.79 -11.22
N HIS A 110 -5.33 9.07 -10.87
CA HIS A 110 -4.59 10.05 -11.70
C HIS A 110 -3.08 9.98 -11.39
N GLY A 111 -2.32 9.20 -12.15
CA GLY A 111 -0.89 9.45 -12.40
C GLY A 111 0.10 9.28 -11.23
N SER A 112 -0.09 8.30 -10.34
CA SER A 112 0.97 7.89 -9.38
C SER A 112 1.35 6.41 -9.59
N ALA A 113 2.61 6.08 -9.23
CA ALA A 113 3.31 4.82 -9.54
C ALA A 113 2.43 3.55 -9.46
N GLY A 114 2.70 2.61 -10.36
CA GLY A 114 1.88 1.43 -10.68
C GLY A 114 1.32 0.65 -9.49
N GLY A 115 0.24 -0.09 -9.76
CA GLY A 115 -0.38 -1.02 -8.82
C GLY A 115 0.60 -2.13 -8.44
N LYS A 116 0.40 -2.72 -7.27
CA LYS A 116 1.20 -3.87 -6.81
C LYS A 116 0.50 -5.17 -7.16
N VAL A 117 1.27 -6.16 -7.57
CA VAL A 117 0.84 -7.55 -7.67
C VAL A 117 1.32 -8.27 -6.41
N TYR A 118 0.38 -8.91 -5.74
CA TYR A 118 0.62 -9.64 -4.50
C TYR A 118 0.60 -11.14 -4.78
N GLY A 119 1.52 -11.87 -4.17
CA GLY A 119 1.56 -13.32 -4.20
C GLY A 119 1.70 -13.91 -2.80
N PRO A 120 1.43 -15.22 -2.65
CA PRO A 120 1.69 -15.92 -1.40
C PRO A 120 3.17 -15.91 -1.07
N VAL A 121 3.49 -15.98 0.23
CA VAL A 121 4.86 -16.18 0.73
C VAL A 121 5.35 -17.59 0.47
#